data_AF-A0AA39KBU0-F1
#
_entry.id   AF-A0AA39KBU0-F1
#
_cell.length_a   1.000
_cell.length_b   1.000
_cell.length_c   1.000
_cell.angle_alpha   90.00
_cell.angle_beta   90.00
_cell.angle_gamma   90.00
#
_symmetry.space_group_name_H-M   'P 1'
#
loop_
_entity.id
_entity.type
_entity.pdbx_description
1 polymer ?
#
loop_
_entity_poly.entity_id
_entity_poly.type
_entity_poly.pdbx_seq_one_letter_code
_entity_poly.pdbx_strand_id
1 'polypeptide(L)'
;MEYRGTKFWLHRLCEALHPLHHMFGSISHLALSTIPEAPKALNVVKDWVRTFIHRREFLPDMAFLTDVIRATTLAFMFDRSEADDYLKHAAYFSLRTPPIYIRRGGSSILPELLAAMSGTYTWSLTAGFVFVEHVIIRKLPINIGVLCDLVDFLCSSVIFCGRPPGMVLLHDVTVPRSWLLRFIEYDLPYLNPRMQTNAYHLLLMCTEDLLEQLYGGKDSEYLLYGTSRNFSNVPAVVRHVFIARILKAICLLGYNIRNDLIQNKIRKLLLSLRHEGCMLPSLYSRYVDAASDSWDELAKAIRCSLQHDTMDEMIQLLHKSKAPARDCTLPGVRQVVYDDLMDIRELLDPIPIQDLTRSESSEQIAAAILIQRVYRKVLHHRRGVSNIGTASLHARMHASCTKEVSQLGDNPGLYLRLFLGPLPHVLVCLETVRIDTLSERKRTKKRLKKCSPNEIDALDDLLTKINKANRAAVNLQKQLGPSSVFHERYDDKQLRKLVEEVNDLVSSLPFDTSSDLSNDLHLAMKGIVAEHPQ
;
A
#
# COMPACT_ATOMS: atom_id res chain seq x y z
N MET A 1 17.00 13.41 -15.43
CA MET A 1 16.11 12.22 -15.47
C MET A 1 16.36 11.25 -14.32
N GLU A 2 17.61 11.02 -13.90
CA GLU A 2 17.98 10.04 -12.85
C GLU A 2 17.28 10.25 -11.50
N TYR A 3 17.07 11.49 -11.04
CA TYR A 3 16.46 11.80 -9.74
C TYR A 3 15.02 11.28 -9.58
N ARG A 4 14.21 11.29 -10.66
CA ARG A 4 12.86 10.70 -10.62
C ARG A 4 12.91 9.18 -10.49
N GLY A 5 13.95 8.55 -11.02
CA GLY A 5 14.18 7.10 -10.91
C GLY A 5 14.49 6.69 -9.47
N THR A 6 15.45 7.35 -8.83
CA THR A 6 15.86 7.03 -7.45
C THR A 6 14.69 7.19 -6.47
N LYS A 7 13.98 8.33 -6.52
CA LYS A 7 12.79 8.56 -5.67
C LYS A 7 11.75 7.47 -5.86
N PHE A 8 11.46 7.10 -7.12
CA PHE A 8 10.50 6.05 -7.42
C PHE A 8 10.88 4.71 -6.80
N TRP A 9 12.14 4.30 -6.91
CA TRP A 9 12.60 3.02 -6.37
C TRP A 9 12.65 2.99 -4.84
N LEU A 10 13.07 4.09 -4.19
CA LEU A 10 13.01 4.20 -2.73
C LEU A 10 11.56 4.09 -2.23
N HIS A 11 10.62 4.75 -2.90
CA HIS A 11 9.20 4.65 -2.55
C HIS A 11 8.67 3.22 -2.71
N ARG A 12 9.05 2.54 -3.80
CA ARG A 12 8.68 1.14 -4.03
C ARG A 12 9.25 0.21 -2.98
N LEU A 13 10.48 0.44 -2.56
CA LEU A 13 11.11 -0.31 -1.49
C LEU A 13 10.33 -0.10 -0.18
N CYS A 14 10.06 1.14 0.21
CA CYS A 14 9.24 1.43 1.40
C CYS A 14 7.87 0.75 1.36
N GLU A 15 7.15 0.83 0.23
CA GLU A 15 5.85 0.17 0.04
C GLU A 15 5.92 -1.36 0.15
N ALA A 16 7.05 -1.97 -0.22
CA ALA A 16 7.26 -3.40 -0.11
C ALA A 16 7.60 -3.84 1.32
N LEU A 17 8.38 -3.03 2.05
CA LEU A 17 8.76 -3.30 3.44
C LEU A 17 7.63 -3.01 4.44
N HIS A 18 6.77 -2.05 4.12
CA HIS A 18 5.64 -1.61 4.94
C HIS A 18 4.35 -1.61 4.11
N PRO A 19 3.81 -2.78 3.76
CA PRO A 19 2.60 -2.85 2.96
C PRO A 19 1.37 -2.39 3.75
N LEU A 20 0.34 -1.98 3.01
CA LEU A 20 -0.92 -1.46 3.58
C LEU A 20 -1.67 -2.48 4.46
N HIS A 21 -1.45 -3.77 4.24
CA HIS A 21 -2.12 -4.85 4.95
C HIS A 21 -1.11 -5.97 5.24
N HIS A 22 -1.17 -6.50 6.46
CA HIS A 22 -0.24 -7.50 6.99
C HIS A 22 -0.18 -8.81 6.19
N MET A 23 -1.30 -9.27 5.60
CA MET A 23 -1.32 -10.32 4.57
C MET A 23 -0.32 -10.18 3.40
N PHE A 24 0.26 -8.99 3.15
CA PHE A 24 1.28 -8.81 2.11
C PHE A 24 2.72 -8.94 2.62
N GLY A 25 2.89 -9.35 3.88
CA GLY A 25 4.17 -9.46 4.55
C GLY A 25 4.59 -8.17 5.27
N SER A 26 5.85 -8.13 5.64
CA SER A 26 6.50 -7.01 6.35
C SER A 26 8.01 -7.19 6.28
N ILE A 27 8.78 -6.19 6.73
CA ILE A 27 10.23 -6.30 6.89
C ILE A 27 10.65 -7.52 7.74
N SER A 28 9.84 -7.97 8.70
CA SER A 28 10.19 -9.12 9.55
C SER A 28 10.26 -10.46 8.80
N HIS A 29 9.86 -10.48 7.53
CA HIS A 29 10.01 -11.64 6.64
C HIS A 29 11.28 -11.59 5.80
N LEU A 30 12.01 -10.47 5.83
CA LEU A 30 13.21 -10.28 5.04
C LEU A 30 14.43 -10.81 5.81
N ALA A 31 14.90 -11.99 5.42
CA ALA A 31 16.18 -12.52 5.89
C ALA A 31 17.31 -12.02 4.97
N LEU A 32 17.88 -10.84 5.26
CA LEU A 32 18.96 -10.28 4.43
C LEU A 32 20.19 -11.20 4.34
N SER A 33 20.44 -12.00 5.38
CA SER A 33 21.54 -12.97 5.42
C SER A 33 21.43 -14.09 4.40
N THR A 34 20.22 -14.41 3.92
CA THR A 34 20.00 -15.46 2.92
C THR A 34 20.15 -14.96 1.48
N ILE A 35 20.34 -13.66 1.28
CA ILE A 35 20.42 -13.03 -0.05
C ILE A 35 21.89 -12.63 -0.32
N PRO A 36 22.63 -13.33 -1.19
CA PRO A 36 24.05 -13.05 -1.44
C PRO A 36 24.33 -11.61 -1.91
N GLU A 37 23.43 -11.04 -2.70
CA GLU A 37 23.56 -9.68 -3.23
C GLU A 37 23.10 -8.59 -2.26
N ALA A 38 22.50 -8.93 -1.12
CA ALA A 38 21.93 -7.96 -0.18
C ALA A 38 22.96 -6.91 0.28
N PRO A 39 24.20 -7.25 0.66
CA PRO A 39 25.17 -6.23 1.07
C PRO A 39 25.44 -5.18 -0.01
N LYS A 40 25.57 -5.61 -1.27
CA LYS A 40 25.77 -4.71 -2.42
C LYS A 40 24.54 -3.85 -2.68
N ALA A 41 23.36 -4.46 -2.67
CA ALA A 41 22.10 -3.75 -2.89
C ALA A 41 21.82 -2.73 -1.78
N LEU A 42 22.11 -3.06 -0.53
CA LEU A 42 21.95 -2.16 0.62
C LEU A 42 22.88 -0.95 0.50
N ASN A 43 24.14 -1.11 0.08
CA ASN A 43 25.02 0.03 -0.16
C ASN A 43 24.45 1.00 -1.21
N VAL A 44 23.87 0.49 -2.30
CA VAL A 44 23.17 1.32 -3.29
C VAL A 44 21.98 2.06 -2.66
N VAL A 45 21.18 1.37 -1.84
CA VAL A 45 20.04 1.98 -1.13
C VAL A 45 20.52 3.09 -0.18
N LYS A 46 21.60 2.87 0.59
CA LYS A 46 22.20 3.89 1.47
C LYS A 46 22.61 5.13 0.70
N ASP A 47 23.34 4.97 -0.40
CA ASP A 47 23.80 6.08 -1.22
C ASP A 47 22.64 6.84 -1.86
N TRP A 48 21.60 6.11 -2.30
CA TRP A 48 20.36 6.71 -2.79
C TRP A 48 19.64 7.52 -1.72
N VAL A 49 19.52 6.99 -0.49
CA VAL A 49 18.90 7.69 0.64
C VAL A 49 19.69 8.95 1.00
N ARG A 50 21.01 8.86 1.15
CA ARG A 50 21.90 10.00 1.44
C ARG A 50 21.78 11.08 0.36
N THR A 51 21.88 10.69 -0.91
CA THR A 51 21.75 11.61 -2.05
C THR A 51 20.36 12.25 -2.10
N PHE A 52 19.32 11.47 -1.81
CA PHE A 52 17.95 11.95 -1.80
C PHE A 52 17.73 13.01 -0.72
N ILE A 53 18.21 12.77 0.51
CA ILE A 53 18.09 13.70 1.64
C ILE A 53 18.87 15.00 1.38
N HIS A 54 20.11 14.91 0.87
CA HIS A 54 20.93 16.07 0.52
C HIS A 54 20.33 16.94 -0.59
N ARG A 55 19.39 16.42 -1.38
CA ARG A 55 18.74 17.15 -2.47
C ARG A 55 17.28 17.48 -2.19
N ARG A 56 16.74 17.02 -1.06
CA ARG A 56 15.32 17.22 -0.76
C ARG A 56 15.12 18.63 -0.22
N GLU A 57 14.42 19.43 -0.99
CA GLU A 57 13.90 20.74 -0.56
C GLU A 57 12.42 20.62 -0.15
N PHE A 58 11.87 21.67 0.46
CA PHE A 58 10.45 21.76 0.82
C PHE A 58 9.50 21.66 -0.38
N LEU A 59 9.96 21.98 -1.59
CA LEU A 59 9.14 21.95 -2.80
C LEU A 59 9.34 20.64 -3.60
N PRO A 60 8.29 20.06 -4.21
CA PRO A 60 6.89 20.39 -4.02
C PRO A 60 6.39 19.92 -2.64
N ASP A 61 5.55 20.76 -2.03
CA ASP A 61 5.06 20.63 -0.65
C ASP A 61 4.26 19.32 -0.44
N MET A 62 3.45 18.95 -1.42
CA MET A 62 2.49 17.83 -1.31
C MET A 62 3.15 16.48 -0.97
N ALA A 63 4.40 16.26 -1.36
CA ALA A 63 5.10 15.00 -1.08
C ALA A 63 6.19 15.13 -0.02
N PHE A 64 6.46 16.34 0.52
CA PHE A 64 7.64 16.60 1.31
C PHE A 64 7.72 15.74 2.58
N LEU A 65 6.70 15.80 3.45
CA LEU A 65 6.70 14.99 4.68
C LEU A 65 6.76 13.48 4.39
N THR A 66 6.01 13.04 3.37
CA THR A 66 6.00 11.63 2.95
C THR A 66 7.40 11.16 2.54
N ASP A 67 8.08 11.97 1.73
CA ASP A 67 9.41 11.70 1.23
C ASP A 67 10.43 11.68 2.39
N VAL A 68 10.36 12.65 3.30
CA VAL A 68 11.25 12.74 4.47
C VAL A 68 11.06 11.54 5.38
N ILE A 69 9.83 11.20 5.77
CA ILE A 69 9.58 10.06 6.67
C ILE A 69 10.04 8.74 6.03
N ARG A 70 9.80 8.53 4.74
CA ARG A 70 10.27 7.33 4.03
C ARG A 70 11.79 7.25 3.98
N ALA A 71 12.46 8.34 3.63
CA ALA A 71 13.91 8.39 3.59
C ALA A 71 14.52 8.16 4.97
N THR A 72 13.97 8.80 6.02
CA THR A 72 14.37 8.62 7.41
C THR A 72 14.12 7.19 7.90
N THR A 73 13.02 6.56 7.49
CA THR A 73 12.73 5.15 7.80
C THR A 73 13.82 4.26 7.21
N LEU A 74 14.14 4.39 5.92
CA LEU A 74 15.18 3.59 5.27
C LEU A 74 16.58 3.90 5.84
N ALA A 75 16.88 5.16 6.15
CA ALA A 75 18.11 5.59 6.80
C ALA A 75 18.31 4.86 8.12
N PHE A 76 17.31 4.88 8.99
CA PHE A 76 17.40 4.24 10.29
C PHE A 76 17.33 2.70 10.23
N MET A 77 16.73 2.12 9.20
CA MET A 77 16.72 0.67 9.01
C MET A 77 18.05 0.13 8.48
N PHE A 78 18.70 0.82 7.54
CA PHE A 78 19.83 0.27 6.80
C PHE A 78 21.16 0.98 7.05
N ASP A 79 21.14 2.21 7.55
CA ASP A 79 22.33 3.06 7.71
C ASP A 79 22.42 3.75 9.07
N ARG A 80 21.84 3.12 10.10
CA ARG A 80 21.66 3.73 11.42
C ARG A 80 22.90 4.42 11.99
N SER A 81 24.09 3.84 11.80
CA SER A 81 25.35 4.37 12.33
C SER A 81 25.69 5.76 11.82
N GLU A 82 25.32 6.08 10.58
CA GLU A 82 25.61 7.36 9.92
C GLU A 82 24.35 8.24 9.79
N ALA A 83 23.16 7.64 9.97
CA ALA A 83 21.87 8.28 9.73
C ALA A 83 21.71 9.61 10.47
N ASP A 84 22.04 9.63 11.76
CA ASP A 84 21.89 10.83 12.58
C ASP A 84 22.76 11.99 12.10
N ASP A 85 23.91 11.73 11.49
CA ASP A 85 24.81 12.78 11.01
C ASP A 85 24.26 13.43 9.74
N TYR A 86 24.01 12.65 8.68
CA TYR A 86 23.55 13.24 7.42
C TYR A 86 22.09 13.74 7.48
N LEU A 87 21.25 13.19 8.35
CA LEU A 87 19.87 13.67 8.52
C LEU A 87 19.82 15.08 9.13
N LYS A 88 20.74 15.40 10.06
CA LYS A 88 20.86 16.74 10.66
C LYS A 88 21.36 17.78 9.65
N HIS A 89 22.12 17.35 8.65
CA HIS A 89 22.67 18.18 7.58
C HIS A 89 21.85 18.15 6.28
N ALA A 90 20.61 17.67 6.34
CA ALA A 90 19.73 17.64 5.18
C ALA A 90 19.49 19.04 4.59
N ALA A 91 19.35 19.13 3.26
CA ALA A 91 19.22 20.42 2.57
C ALA A 91 18.02 21.27 3.03
N TYR A 92 16.93 20.63 3.44
CA TYR A 92 15.76 21.32 3.99
C TYR A 92 16.02 22.00 5.35
N PHE A 93 17.14 21.75 6.03
CA PHE A 93 17.55 22.53 7.21
C PHE A 93 18.41 23.76 6.87
N SER A 94 19.05 23.77 5.69
CA SER A 94 19.80 24.93 5.21
C SER A 94 18.90 26.04 4.67
N LEU A 95 17.62 25.72 4.39
CA LEU A 95 16.61 26.65 3.89
C LEU A 95 15.73 27.17 5.02
N ARG A 96 15.12 28.34 4.81
CA ARG A 96 14.13 28.88 5.75
C ARG A 96 12.91 27.96 5.82
N THR A 97 12.68 27.37 6.99
CA THR A 97 11.51 26.51 7.25
C THR A 97 10.20 27.25 6.96
N PRO A 98 9.33 26.72 6.08
CA PRO A 98 8.02 27.30 5.83
C PRO A 98 7.17 27.36 7.11
N PRO A 99 6.36 28.42 7.31
CA PRO A 99 5.58 28.60 8.54
C PRO A 99 4.64 27.45 8.88
N ILE A 100 4.19 26.70 7.87
CA ILE A 100 3.28 25.56 8.03
C ILE A 100 3.95 24.40 8.82
N TYR A 101 5.29 24.33 8.80
CA TYR A 101 6.11 23.35 9.52
C TYR A 101 6.62 23.87 10.88
N ILE A 102 6.13 25.02 11.34
CA ILE A 102 6.51 25.66 12.59
C ILE A 102 5.32 25.62 13.55
N ARG A 103 5.54 25.08 14.76
CA ARG A 103 4.52 25.03 15.81
C ARG A 103 4.23 26.40 16.39
N ARG A 104 3.09 26.49 17.08
CA ARG A 104 2.74 27.64 17.93
C ARG A 104 3.74 27.69 19.10
N GLY A 105 4.78 28.50 18.96
CA GLY A 105 5.97 28.49 19.82
C GLY A 105 7.30 28.60 19.08
N GLY A 106 7.30 28.57 17.74
CA GLY A 106 8.49 28.84 16.91
C GLY A 106 9.38 27.63 16.64
N SER A 107 9.09 26.47 17.23
CA SER A 107 9.85 25.22 16.99
C SER A 107 9.40 24.54 15.69
N SER A 108 10.36 24.07 14.90
CA SER A 108 10.08 23.28 13.69
C SER A 108 9.71 21.85 14.05
N ILE A 109 8.77 21.26 13.29
CA ILE A 109 8.37 19.85 13.48
C ILE A 109 9.37 18.84 12.92
N LEU A 110 10.33 19.27 12.07
CA LEU A 110 11.27 18.35 11.43
C LEU A 110 12.32 17.78 12.39
N PRO A 111 12.96 18.59 13.26
CA PRO A 111 13.82 18.03 14.31
C PRO A 111 13.04 17.13 15.28
N GLU A 112 11.78 17.46 15.58
CA GLU A 112 10.90 16.64 16.41
C GLU A 112 10.66 15.27 15.76
N LEU A 113 10.38 15.22 14.45
CA LEU A 113 10.25 13.98 13.68
C LEU A 113 11.53 13.13 13.73
N LEU A 114 12.69 13.72 13.46
CA LEU A 114 13.96 13.00 13.47
C LEU A 114 14.33 12.49 14.87
N ALA A 115 14.07 13.29 15.90
CA ALA A 115 14.24 12.88 17.29
C ALA A 115 13.30 11.73 17.67
N ALA A 116 12.06 11.73 17.18
CA ALA A 116 11.10 10.66 17.42
C ALA A 116 11.55 9.34 16.78
N MET A 117 11.96 9.37 15.52
CA MET A 117 12.38 8.17 14.77
C MET A 117 13.76 7.64 15.21
N SER A 118 14.66 8.52 15.65
CA SER A 118 15.96 8.12 16.22
C SER A 118 15.80 7.48 17.61
N GLY A 119 14.81 7.88 18.39
CA GLY A 119 14.54 7.32 19.72
C GLY A 119 15.68 7.50 20.73
N THR A 120 16.67 8.34 20.44
CA THR A 120 17.88 8.54 21.25
C THR A 120 17.65 9.48 22.44
N TYR A 121 16.57 10.26 22.42
CA TYR A 121 16.25 11.26 23.44
C TYR A 121 15.20 10.76 24.42
N THR A 122 15.24 11.24 25.65
CA THR A 122 14.22 10.93 26.66
C THR A 122 12.82 11.43 26.27
N TRP A 123 12.76 12.47 25.44
CA TRP A 123 11.51 13.07 24.95
C TRP A 123 11.13 12.63 23.53
N SER A 124 11.84 11.67 22.92
CA SER A 124 11.62 11.22 21.54
C SER A 124 10.16 10.85 21.26
N LEU A 125 9.49 10.11 22.15
CA LEU A 125 8.07 9.77 21.99
C LEU A 125 7.16 11.00 22.03
N THR A 126 7.39 11.91 22.98
CA THR A 126 6.63 13.16 23.08
C THR A 126 6.73 13.97 21.80
N ALA A 127 7.93 14.07 21.21
CA ALA A 127 8.11 14.73 19.92
C ALA A 127 7.36 14.02 18.78
N GLY A 128 7.32 12.68 18.79
CA GLY A 128 6.53 11.92 17.83
C GLY A 128 5.03 12.22 17.92
N PHE A 129 4.48 12.26 19.13
CA PHE A 129 3.05 12.57 19.33
C PHE A 129 2.71 14.00 18.93
N VAL A 130 3.53 14.95 19.34
CA VAL A 130 3.41 16.36 18.98
C VAL A 130 3.51 16.57 17.46
N PHE A 131 4.42 15.84 16.79
CA PHE A 131 4.54 15.88 15.34
C PHE A 131 3.24 15.41 14.67
N VAL A 132 2.71 14.26 15.10
CA VAL A 132 1.45 13.70 14.56
C VAL A 132 0.28 14.66 14.79
N GLU A 133 0.19 15.23 16.00
CA GLU A 133 -0.81 16.25 16.35
C GLU A 133 -0.74 17.45 15.40
N HIS A 134 0.45 18.02 15.20
CA HIS A 134 0.61 19.17 14.32
C HIS A 134 0.25 18.83 12.87
N VAL A 135 0.64 17.65 12.38
CA VAL A 135 0.29 17.19 11.01
C VAL A 135 -1.21 17.11 10.81
N ILE A 136 -1.95 16.54 11.78
CA ILE A 136 -3.41 16.36 11.69
C ILE A 136 -4.13 17.70 11.86
N ILE A 137 -3.79 18.49 12.89
CA ILE A 137 -4.44 19.78 13.17
C ILE A 137 -4.19 20.80 12.05
N ARG A 138 -2.96 20.84 11.51
CA ARG A 138 -2.61 21.75 10.41
C ARG A 138 -2.89 21.19 9.03
N LYS A 139 -3.45 19.96 8.94
CA LYS A 139 -3.78 19.29 7.68
C LYS A 139 -2.60 19.31 6.70
N LEU A 140 -1.42 18.89 7.16
CA LEU A 140 -0.20 18.89 6.35
C LEU A 140 -0.19 17.72 5.36
N PRO A 141 0.10 17.93 4.07
CA PRO A 141 0.09 16.86 3.08
C PRO A 141 0.97 15.66 3.46
N ILE A 142 0.35 14.49 3.66
CA ILE A 142 1.05 13.27 4.06
C ILE A 142 0.36 12.02 3.52
N ASN A 143 1.14 11.04 3.09
CA ASN A 143 0.60 9.73 2.72
C ASN A 143 0.05 9.00 3.95
N ILE A 144 -1.21 8.59 3.90
CA ILE A 144 -1.89 7.94 5.03
C ILE A 144 -1.22 6.62 5.43
N GLY A 145 -0.62 5.88 4.49
CA GLY A 145 0.13 4.67 4.81
C GLY A 145 1.36 4.98 5.66
N VAL A 146 2.10 6.02 5.29
CA VAL A 146 3.28 6.49 6.03
C VAL A 146 2.90 7.03 7.40
N LEU A 147 1.77 7.74 7.51
CA LEU A 147 1.23 8.17 8.80
C LEU A 147 0.87 6.97 9.68
N CYS A 148 0.21 5.94 9.14
CA CYS A 148 -0.07 4.71 9.88
C CYS A 148 1.20 3.97 10.29
N ASP A 149 2.23 3.91 9.45
CA ASP A 149 3.52 3.29 9.80
C ASP A 149 4.17 4.01 11.01
N LEU A 150 4.08 5.34 11.04
CA LEU A 150 4.54 6.15 12.17
C LEU A 150 3.70 5.93 13.43
N VAL A 151 2.38 5.85 13.31
CA VAL A 151 1.48 5.54 14.44
C VAL A 151 1.79 4.15 15.00
N ASP A 152 1.98 3.15 14.14
CA ASP A 152 2.38 1.80 14.54
C ASP A 152 3.72 1.81 15.29
N PHE A 153 4.71 2.58 14.79
CA PHE A 153 5.98 2.81 15.47
C PHE A 153 5.82 3.45 16.85
N LEU A 154 5.07 4.54 16.97
CA LEU A 154 4.87 5.22 18.25
C LEU A 154 4.14 4.33 19.26
N CYS A 155 3.09 3.62 18.82
CA CYS A 155 2.36 2.66 19.64
C CYS A 155 3.29 1.53 20.12
N SER A 156 4.05 0.91 19.21
CA SER A 156 4.97 -0.16 19.60
C SER A 156 6.05 0.32 20.56
N SER A 157 6.60 1.51 20.34
CA SER A 157 7.65 2.08 21.18
C SER A 157 7.13 2.39 22.59
N VAL A 158 5.88 2.84 22.75
CA VAL A 158 5.26 2.95 24.08
C VAL A 158 5.10 1.59 24.76
N ILE A 159 4.64 0.58 24.03
CA ILE A 159 4.42 -0.77 24.57
C ILE A 159 5.73 -1.38 25.08
N PHE A 160 6.81 -1.23 24.31
CA PHE A 160 8.10 -1.82 24.66
C PHE A 160 8.91 -0.97 25.65
N CYS A 161 8.83 0.36 25.59
CA CYS A 161 9.61 1.26 26.45
C CYS A 161 8.85 1.75 27.69
N GLY A 162 7.55 1.52 27.81
CA GLY A 162 6.69 2.02 28.89
C GLY A 162 6.91 1.38 30.27
N ARG A 163 8.05 0.74 30.49
CA ARG A 163 8.38 0.01 31.71
C ARG A 163 9.27 0.84 32.64
N PRO A 164 9.31 0.54 33.95
CA PRO A 164 10.16 1.25 34.89
C PRO A 164 11.62 1.28 34.41
N PRO A 165 12.33 2.42 34.53
CA PRO A 165 13.71 2.55 34.09
C PRO A 165 14.58 1.42 34.66
N GLY A 166 15.27 0.68 33.79
CA GLY A 166 16.17 -0.41 34.17
C GLY A 166 15.57 -1.83 34.07
N MET A 167 14.27 -1.98 33.79
CA MET A 167 13.68 -3.27 33.43
C MET A 167 13.54 -3.39 31.90
N VAL A 168 14.54 -4.02 31.26
CA VAL A 168 14.47 -4.47 29.85
C VAL A 168 13.54 -5.69 29.69
N LEU A 169 13.03 -6.23 30.80
CA LEU A 169 12.24 -7.44 30.85
C LEU A 169 10.85 -7.26 30.21
N LEU A 170 10.67 -7.75 28.99
CA LEU A 170 9.37 -7.85 28.32
C LEU A 170 8.60 -9.07 28.86
N HIS A 171 7.75 -8.89 29.85
CA HIS A 171 6.88 -9.94 30.37
C HIS A 171 5.43 -9.50 30.26
N ASP A 172 4.58 -10.40 29.75
CA ASP A 172 3.15 -10.17 29.54
C ASP A 172 2.88 -9.06 28.51
N VAL A 173 3.74 -8.97 27.49
CA VAL A 173 3.58 -8.09 26.33
C VAL A 173 2.90 -8.88 25.22
N THR A 174 1.79 -8.39 24.69
CA THR A 174 1.08 -9.02 23.56
C THR A 174 1.07 -8.10 22.35
N VAL A 175 1.72 -8.52 21.27
CA VAL A 175 1.94 -7.71 20.06
C VAL A 175 2.01 -8.60 18.81
N PRO A 176 1.77 -8.05 17.60
CA PRO A 176 2.06 -8.75 16.36
C PRO A 176 3.53 -9.20 16.27
N ARG A 177 3.79 -10.39 15.72
CA ARG A 177 5.14 -10.92 15.44
C ARG A 177 5.95 -9.89 14.65
N SER A 178 5.34 -9.27 13.64
CA SER A 178 5.99 -8.26 12.81
C SER A 178 6.49 -7.03 13.58
N TRP A 179 5.72 -6.56 14.57
CA TRP A 179 6.10 -5.41 15.42
C TRP A 179 7.26 -5.78 16.34
N LEU A 180 7.21 -6.98 16.91
CA LEU A 180 8.23 -7.50 17.81
C LEU A 180 9.59 -7.66 17.11
N LEU A 181 9.61 -8.34 15.96
CA LEU A 181 10.85 -8.55 15.22
C LEU A 181 11.44 -7.23 14.72
N ARG A 182 10.60 -6.31 14.20
CA ARG A 182 11.09 -4.97 13.83
C ARG A 182 11.74 -4.28 15.02
N PHE A 183 11.09 -4.31 16.18
CA PHE A 183 11.61 -3.66 17.38
C PHE A 183 12.95 -4.24 17.82
N ILE A 184 13.07 -5.57 17.93
CA ILE A 184 14.31 -6.23 18.37
C ILE A 184 15.45 -5.96 17.39
N GLU A 185 15.19 -6.07 16.08
CA GLU A 185 16.23 -6.02 15.06
C GLU A 185 16.70 -4.60 14.73
N TYR A 186 15.80 -3.62 14.75
CA TYR A 186 16.09 -2.27 14.22
C TYR A 186 16.02 -1.16 15.26
N ASP A 187 15.19 -1.29 16.30
CA ASP A 187 14.91 -0.19 17.23
C ASP A 187 15.66 -0.37 18.57
N LEU A 188 15.53 -1.54 19.20
CA LEU A 188 15.99 -1.83 20.56
C LEU A 188 17.45 -1.42 20.83
N PRO A 189 18.44 -1.65 19.95
CA PRO A 189 19.83 -1.27 20.22
C PRO A 189 20.07 0.24 20.34
N TYR A 190 19.13 1.05 19.84
CA TYR A 190 19.30 2.50 19.70
C TYR A 190 18.35 3.32 20.57
N LEU A 191 17.32 2.69 21.14
CA LEU A 191 16.33 3.39 21.95
C LEU A 191 16.90 3.79 23.31
N ASN A 192 16.54 4.99 23.74
CA ASN A 192 16.88 5.48 25.06
C ASN A 192 16.08 4.71 26.13
N PRO A 193 16.73 4.03 27.09
CA PRO A 193 16.04 3.23 28.11
C PRO A 193 15.27 4.09 29.13
N ARG A 194 15.47 5.41 29.13
CA ARG A 194 14.77 6.38 29.99
C ARG A 194 13.75 7.21 29.21
N MET A 195 13.31 6.71 28.05
CA MET A 195 12.33 7.40 27.23
C MET A 195 11.00 7.55 27.96
N GLN A 196 10.46 8.78 27.95
CA GLN A 196 9.20 9.11 28.60
C GLN A 196 8.03 8.63 27.75
N THR A 197 7.12 7.88 28.34
CA THR A 197 5.99 7.27 27.63
C THR A 197 4.64 7.86 27.99
N ASN A 198 4.55 8.71 29.02
CA ASN A 198 3.30 9.28 29.56
C ASN A 198 2.54 10.21 28.59
N ALA A 199 3.16 10.64 27.49
CA ALA A 199 2.57 11.54 26.51
C ALA A 199 1.65 10.85 25.48
N TYR A 200 1.42 9.54 25.56
CA TYR A 200 0.59 8.78 24.61
C TYR A 200 -0.86 9.30 24.48
N HIS A 201 -1.36 10.07 25.46
CA HIS A 201 -2.70 10.64 25.44
C HIS A 201 -2.90 11.63 24.28
N LEU A 202 -1.83 12.30 23.83
CA LEU A 202 -1.85 13.18 22.66
C LEU A 202 -2.19 12.39 21.39
N LEU A 203 -1.64 11.19 21.23
CA LEU A 203 -1.94 10.32 20.09
C LEU A 203 -3.41 9.90 20.08
N LEU A 204 -3.97 9.55 21.25
CA LEU A 204 -5.39 9.16 21.35
C LEU A 204 -6.33 10.29 20.95
N MET A 205 -6.02 11.54 21.36
CA MET A 205 -6.80 12.71 20.96
C MET A 205 -6.79 12.90 19.44
N CYS A 206 -5.61 12.86 18.82
CA CYS A 206 -5.49 13.04 17.38
C CYS A 206 -6.13 11.90 16.57
N THR A 207 -6.21 10.71 17.16
CA THR A 207 -6.82 9.54 16.51
C THR A 207 -8.33 9.72 16.32
N GLU A 208 -9.00 10.42 17.23
CA GLU A 208 -10.43 10.72 17.12
C GLU A 208 -10.72 11.57 15.88
N ASP A 209 -10.02 12.71 15.76
CA ASP A 209 -10.13 13.61 14.60
C ASP A 209 -9.78 12.88 13.29
N LEU A 210 -8.72 12.08 13.30
CA LEU A 210 -8.29 11.33 12.12
C LEU A 210 -9.34 10.29 11.69
N LEU A 211 -9.92 9.55 12.63
CA LEU A 211 -10.95 8.55 12.32
C LEU A 211 -12.23 9.18 11.77
N GLU A 212 -12.64 10.33 12.30
CA GLU A 212 -13.79 11.08 11.78
C GLU A 212 -13.55 11.50 10.31
N GLN A 213 -12.37 12.04 10.01
CA GLN A 213 -11.98 12.43 8.65
C GLN A 213 -11.92 11.24 7.69
N LEU A 214 -11.38 10.10 8.13
CA LEU A 214 -11.29 8.87 7.31
C LEU A 214 -12.68 8.28 7.02
N TYR A 215 -13.57 8.27 8.01
CA TYR A 215 -14.91 7.73 7.87
C TYR A 215 -15.79 8.64 7.00
N GLY A 216 -15.86 9.94 7.33
CA GLY A 216 -16.68 10.92 6.64
C GLY A 216 -16.13 11.34 5.27
N GLY A 217 -14.82 11.24 5.06
CA GLY A 217 -14.12 11.71 3.85
C GLY A 217 -14.02 13.23 3.72
N LYS A 218 -14.66 13.99 4.62
CA LYS A 218 -14.55 15.45 4.71
C LYS A 218 -13.23 15.83 5.36
N ASP A 219 -12.68 16.97 4.94
CA ASP A 219 -11.42 17.53 5.49
C ASP A 219 -10.19 16.61 5.36
N SER A 220 -10.27 15.60 4.49
CA SER A 220 -9.22 14.60 4.29
C SER A 220 -8.31 14.89 3.09
N GLU A 221 -8.37 16.10 2.50
CA GLU A 221 -7.63 16.42 1.27
C GLU A 221 -6.10 16.37 1.43
N TYR A 222 -5.63 16.62 2.65
CA TYR A 222 -4.21 16.56 3.00
C TYR A 222 -3.70 15.12 3.13
N LEU A 223 -4.59 14.16 3.36
CA LEU A 223 -4.23 12.75 3.37
C LEU A 223 -4.04 12.31 1.91
N LEU A 224 -2.92 11.64 1.65
CA LEU A 224 -2.56 11.18 0.32
C LEU A 224 -2.56 9.65 0.25
N TYR A 225 -2.90 9.13 -0.92
CA TYR A 225 -2.87 7.71 -1.23
C TYR A 225 -2.05 7.44 -2.50
N GLY A 226 -1.20 6.41 -2.46
CA GLY A 226 -0.28 6.09 -3.55
C GLY A 226 0.69 7.23 -3.84
N THR A 227 0.84 7.60 -5.13
CA THR A 227 1.84 8.57 -5.55
C THR A 227 1.47 10.03 -5.26
N SER A 228 0.19 10.41 -5.23
CA SER A 228 -0.31 11.78 -4.89
C SER A 228 -1.85 11.88 -4.88
N ARG A 229 -2.61 10.78 -4.72
CA ARG A 229 -4.09 10.89 -4.80
C ARG A 229 -4.62 11.49 -3.51
N ASN A 230 -5.42 12.55 -3.63
CA ASN A 230 -6.21 13.07 -2.54
C ASN A 230 -7.11 11.96 -1.97
N PHE A 231 -7.07 11.76 -0.66
CA PHE A 231 -7.79 10.70 0.03
C PHE A 231 -9.31 10.81 -0.07
N SER A 232 -9.86 12.01 -0.24
CA SER A 232 -11.30 12.24 -0.46
C SER A 232 -11.83 11.49 -1.69
N ASN A 233 -10.95 11.21 -2.68
CA ASN A 233 -11.30 10.48 -3.91
C ASN A 233 -11.04 8.96 -3.81
N VAL A 234 -10.64 8.46 -2.64
CA VAL A 234 -10.30 7.05 -2.42
C VAL A 234 -11.56 6.24 -2.09
N PRO A 235 -11.75 5.04 -2.70
CA PRO A 235 -12.91 4.19 -2.41
C PRO A 235 -13.05 3.89 -0.92
N ALA A 236 -14.28 3.89 -0.40
CA ALA A 236 -14.57 3.65 1.02
C ALA A 236 -13.92 2.37 1.56
N VAL A 237 -13.88 1.30 0.77
CA VAL A 237 -13.22 0.03 1.13
C VAL A 237 -11.75 0.23 1.51
N VAL A 238 -11.02 1.07 0.78
CA VAL A 238 -9.61 1.37 1.07
C VAL A 238 -9.51 2.22 2.34
N ARG A 239 -10.43 3.16 2.55
CA ARG A 239 -10.50 3.97 3.78
C ARG A 239 -10.70 3.09 5.02
N HIS A 240 -11.57 2.08 4.92
CA HIS A 240 -11.82 1.11 5.98
C HIS A 240 -10.59 0.26 6.35
N VAL A 241 -9.66 0.02 5.42
CA VAL A 241 -8.38 -0.66 5.72
C VAL A 241 -7.53 0.20 6.65
N PHE A 242 -7.42 1.51 6.40
CA PHE A 242 -6.66 2.42 7.26
C PHE A 242 -7.33 2.61 8.63
N ILE A 243 -8.66 2.72 8.67
CA ILE A 243 -9.42 2.73 9.93
C ILE A 243 -9.10 1.47 10.75
N ALA A 244 -9.23 0.28 10.14
CA ALA A 244 -8.93 -0.97 10.83
C ALA A 244 -7.48 -1.04 11.35
N ARG A 245 -6.50 -0.53 10.57
CA ARG A 245 -5.09 -0.48 10.97
C ARG A 245 -4.86 0.43 12.17
N ILE A 246 -5.40 1.64 12.13
CA ILE A 246 -5.32 2.61 13.25
C ILE A 246 -5.98 2.01 14.49
N LEU A 247 -7.20 1.48 14.37
CA LEU A 247 -7.92 0.85 15.47
C LEU A 247 -7.14 -0.31 16.09
N LYS A 248 -6.51 -1.17 15.28
CA LYS A 248 -5.64 -2.24 15.78
C LYS A 248 -4.49 -1.68 16.61
N ALA A 249 -3.83 -0.61 16.14
CA ALA A 249 -2.69 -0.01 16.83
C ALA A 249 -3.05 0.58 18.20
N ILE A 250 -4.10 1.40 18.26
CA ILE A 250 -4.55 2.00 19.53
C ILE A 250 -5.17 0.95 20.48
N CYS A 251 -5.87 -0.06 19.97
CA CYS A 251 -6.38 -1.14 20.80
C CYS A 251 -5.24 -1.97 21.43
N LEU A 252 -4.19 -2.28 20.67
CA LEU A 252 -2.99 -2.95 21.19
C LEU A 252 -2.27 -2.10 22.25
N LEU A 253 -2.21 -0.78 22.05
CA LEU A 253 -1.67 0.15 23.03
C LEU A 253 -2.44 0.07 24.36
N GLY A 254 -3.77 0.16 24.31
CA GLY A 254 -4.63 0.05 25.49
C GLY A 254 -4.57 -1.31 26.18
N TYR A 255 -4.45 -2.39 25.40
CA TYR A 255 -4.33 -3.76 25.90
C TYR A 255 -3.07 -3.95 26.77
N ASN A 256 -1.94 -3.37 26.33
CA ASN A 256 -0.65 -3.53 27.01
C ASN A 256 -0.45 -2.56 28.19
N ILE A 257 -1.02 -1.34 28.17
CA ILE A 257 -0.84 -0.37 29.27
C ILE A 257 -1.68 -0.71 30.52
N ARG A 258 -2.81 -1.44 30.37
CA ARG A 258 -3.68 -1.87 31.49
C ARG A 258 -4.13 -0.71 32.40
N ASN A 259 -4.55 0.39 31.80
CA ASN A 259 -5.06 1.55 32.52
C ASN A 259 -6.52 1.81 32.15
N ASP A 260 -7.42 1.76 33.14
CA ASP A 260 -8.87 1.87 32.95
C ASP A 260 -9.30 3.17 32.26
N LEU A 261 -8.59 4.29 32.50
CA LEU A 261 -8.91 5.56 31.85
C LEU A 261 -8.65 5.49 30.35
N ILE A 262 -7.54 4.86 29.94
CA ILE A 262 -7.21 4.66 28.53
C ILE A 262 -8.20 3.70 27.88
N GLN A 263 -8.46 2.58 28.55
CA GLN A 263 -9.37 1.55 28.07
C GLN A 263 -10.77 2.11 27.82
N ASN A 264 -11.28 2.92 28.76
CA ASN A 264 -12.56 3.60 28.62
C ASN A 264 -12.56 4.63 27.48
N LYS A 265 -11.46 5.36 27.27
CA LYS A 265 -11.33 6.29 26.13
C LYS A 265 -11.35 5.54 24.79
N ILE A 266 -10.60 4.45 24.66
CA ILE A 266 -10.57 3.62 23.45
C ILE A 266 -11.96 3.01 23.17
N ARG A 267 -12.66 2.54 24.20
CA ARG A 267 -14.04 2.04 24.04
C ARG A 267 -14.98 3.14 23.53
N LYS A 268 -14.94 4.34 24.11
CA LYS A 268 -15.74 5.48 23.63
C LYS A 268 -15.44 5.81 22.17
N LEU A 269 -14.17 5.81 21.79
CA LEU A 269 -13.73 6.03 20.42
C LEU A 269 -14.23 4.94 19.44
N LEU A 270 -14.24 3.67 19.85
CA LEU A 270 -14.78 2.59 19.02
C LEU A 270 -16.30 2.72 18.86
N LEU A 271 -17.00 3.10 19.93
CA LEU A 271 -18.46 3.24 19.92
C LEU A 271 -18.93 4.46 19.12
N SER A 272 -18.13 5.52 19.02
CA SER A 272 -18.48 6.69 18.20
C SER A 272 -18.53 6.38 16.69
N LEU A 273 -17.88 5.30 16.25
CA LEU A 273 -17.95 4.82 14.86
C LEU A 273 -19.30 4.17 14.50
N ARG A 274 -20.14 3.87 15.49
CA ARG A 274 -21.45 3.27 15.27
C ARG A 274 -22.48 4.37 14.96
N HIS A 275 -22.91 4.43 13.71
CA HIS A 275 -23.99 5.32 13.27
C HIS A 275 -25.28 4.53 13.01
N GLU A 276 -26.42 5.09 13.43
CA GLU A 276 -27.74 4.48 13.22
C GLU A 276 -28.00 4.21 11.72
N GLY A 277 -28.44 2.99 11.41
CA GLY A 277 -28.79 2.57 10.05
C GLY A 277 -27.64 2.18 9.12
N CYS A 278 -26.38 2.26 9.55
CA CYS A 278 -25.22 1.86 8.74
C CYS A 278 -24.64 0.51 9.18
N MET A 279 -24.45 -0.41 8.22
CA MET A 279 -23.72 -1.66 8.45
C MET A 279 -22.22 -1.38 8.63
N LEU A 280 -21.66 -1.79 9.77
CA LEU A 280 -20.23 -1.66 10.05
C LEU A 280 -19.40 -2.58 9.12
N PRO A 281 -18.30 -2.10 8.54
CA PRO A 281 -17.40 -2.93 7.75
C PRO A 281 -16.80 -4.09 8.55
N SER A 282 -16.75 -5.27 7.94
CA SER A 282 -16.24 -6.50 8.56
C SER A 282 -14.79 -6.42 9.04
N LEU A 283 -14.00 -5.49 8.50
CA LEU A 283 -12.59 -5.29 8.87
C LEU A 283 -12.40 -4.85 10.33
N TYR A 284 -13.38 -4.16 10.90
CA TYR A 284 -13.29 -3.64 12.27
C TYR A 284 -14.60 -3.74 13.07
N SER A 285 -15.69 -4.27 12.49
CA SER A 285 -16.96 -4.47 13.20
C SER A 285 -16.77 -5.27 14.49
N ARG A 286 -15.94 -6.32 14.45
CA ARG A 286 -15.63 -7.16 15.61
C ARG A 286 -15.06 -6.37 16.79
N TYR A 287 -14.27 -5.32 16.54
CA TYR A 287 -13.78 -4.45 17.62
C TYR A 287 -14.91 -3.61 18.22
N VAL A 288 -15.76 -3.02 17.36
CA VAL A 288 -16.85 -2.15 17.79
C VAL A 288 -17.92 -2.92 18.55
N ASP A 289 -18.29 -4.10 18.05
CA ASP A 289 -19.28 -4.97 18.69
C ASP A 289 -18.74 -5.45 20.04
N ALA A 290 -17.51 -5.95 20.10
CA ALA A 290 -16.91 -6.40 21.36
C ALA A 290 -16.72 -5.25 22.39
N ALA A 291 -16.38 -4.04 21.92
CA ALA A 291 -16.28 -2.86 22.78
C ALA A 291 -17.62 -2.45 23.40
N SER A 292 -18.75 -2.75 22.74
CA SER A 292 -20.10 -2.49 23.23
C SER A 292 -20.41 -3.34 24.46
N ASP A 293 -19.88 -4.55 24.51
CA ASP A 293 -20.08 -5.47 25.64
C ASP A 293 -19.16 -5.11 26.81
N SER A 294 -17.85 -5.26 26.65
CA SER A 294 -16.88 -5.02 27.73
C SER A 294 -15.45 -4.84 27.20
N TRP A 295 -14.54 -4.38 28.06
CA TRP A 295 -13.12 -4.40 27.72
C TRP A 295 -12.59 -5.83 27.54
N ASP A 296 -13.10 -6.81 28.29
CA ASP A 296 -12.65 -8.20 28.21
C ASP A 296 -13.01 -8.85 26.88
N GLU A 297 -14.20 -8.55 26.34
CA GLU A 297 -14.59 -8.98 25.00
C GLU A 297 -13.72 -8.29 23.93
N LEU A 298 -13.47 -6.99 24.08
CA LEU A 298 -12.54 -6.28 23.19
C LEU A 298 -11.13 -6.87 23.26
N ALA A 299 -10.65 -7.23 24.44
CA ALA A 299 -9.37 -7.89 24.67
C ALA A 299 -9.30 -9.28 24.00
N LYS A 300 -10.41 -10.03 23.96
CA LYS A 300 -10.51 -11.27 23.16
C LYS A 300 -10.46 -10.97 21.66
N ALA A 301 -11.17 -9.95 21.19
CA ALA A 301 -11.17 -9.54 19.79
C ALA A 301 -9.77 -9.10 19.31
N ILE A 302 -9.02 -8.36 20.14
CA ILE A 302 -7.63 -7.94 19.88
C ILE A 302 -6.73 -9.16 19.72
N ARG A 303 -6.78 -10.10 20.66
CA ARG A 303 -5.98 -11.33 20.60
C ARG A 303 -6.25 -12.15 19.34
N CYS A 304 -7.52 -12.31 18.98
CA CYS A 304 -7.92 -13.08 17.82
C CYS A 304 -7.83 -12.30 16.48
N SER A 305 -7.30 -11.08 16.48
CA SER A 305 -7.26 -10.22 15.29
C SER A 305 -6.37 -10.75 14.16
N LEU A 306 -5.38 -11.59 14.50
CA LEU A 306 -4.43 -12.20 13.55
C LEU A 306 -4.61 -13.72 13.43
N GLN A 307 -5.64 -14.31 14.04
CA GLN A 307 -5.77 -15.77 14.15
C GLN A 307 -5.82 -16.51 12.80
N HIS A 308 -6.27 -15.85 11.73
CA HIS A 308 -6.39 -16.44 10.39
C HIS A 308 -5.44 -15.80 9.38
N ASP A 309 -4.48 -14.99 9.83
CA ASP A 309 -3.51 -14.38 8.92
C ASP A 309 -2.37 -15.36 8.63
N THR A 310 -1.90 -15.36 7.38
CA THR A 310 -0.84 -16.27 6.91
C THR A 310 0.55 -15.68 7.00
N MET A 311 0.66 -14.36 7.23
CA MET A 311 1.89 -13.58 7.21
C MET A 311 2.20 -12.91 8.55
N ASP A 312 1.30 -12.91 9.52
CA ASP A 312 1.56 -12.35 10.85
C ASP A 312 0.78 -13.14 11.89
N GLU A 313 1.28 -13.15 13.12
CA GLU A 313 0.64 -13.83 14.23
C GLU A 313 0.70 -12.96 15.49
N MET A 314 -0.20 -13.20 16.44
CA MET A 314 -0.18 -12.51 17.72
C MET A 314 0.75 -13.26 18.68
N ILE A 315 1.76 -12.57 19.21
CA ILE A 315 2.75 -13.12 20.15
C ILE A 315 2.52 -12.54 21.54
N GLN A 316 2.53 -13.39 22.56
CA GLN A 316 2.70 -12.97 23.95
C GLN A 316 4.08 -13.38 24.46
N LEU A 317 4.86 -12.40 24.91
CA LEU A 317 6.17 -12.62 25.50
C LEU A 317 6.06 -12.89 27.00
N LEU A 318 6.65 -14.01 27.43
CA LEU A 318 6.74 -14.40 28.82
C LEU A 318 8.21 -14.60 29.18
N HIS A 319 8.79 -13.69 29.96
CA HIS A 319 10.12 -13.96 30.49
C HIS A 319 10.10 -15.16 31.43
N LYS A 320 11.05 -16.10 31.27
CA LYS A 320 11.10 -17.38 32.01
C LYS A 320 11.05 -17.21 33.53
N SER A 321 11.72 -16.21 34.08
CA SER A 321 11.72 -15.94 35.54
C SER A 321 10.35 -15.56 36.12
N LYS A 322 9.39 -15.21 35.26
CA LYS A 322 8.02 -14.83 35.63
C LYS A 322 6.98 -15.71 34.94
N ALA A 323 7.40 -16.72 34.19
CA ALA A 323 6.49 -17.59 33.47
C ALA A 323 5.62 -18.38 34.47
N PRO A 324 4.30 -18.45 34.24
CA PRO A 324 3.43 -19.21 35.13
C PRO A 324 3.81 -20.70 35.12
N ALA A 325 3.66 -21.37 36.27
CA ALA A 325 3.93 -22.81 36.39
C ALA A 325 2.97 -23.70 35.59
N ARG A 326 1.91 -23.12 34.99
CA ARG A 326 0.93 -23.80 34.16
C ARG A 326 0.75 -23.03 32.86
N ASP A 327 0.66 -23.76 31.75
CA ASP A 327 0.35 -23.19 30.44
C ASP A 327 -1.08 -22.63 30.43
N CYS A 328 -1.22 -21.31 30.48
CA CYS A 328 -2.48 -20.64 30.27
C CYS A 328 -2.61 -20.29 28.79
N THR A 329 -3.18 -21.21 27.99
CA THR A 329 -3.38 -20.97 26.56
C THR A 329 -4.37 -19.82 26.34
N LEU A 330 -3.92 -18.73 25.70
CA LEU A 330 -4.79 -17.64 25.29
C LEU A 330 -5.26 -17.89 23.84
N PRO A 331 -6.57 -17.85 23.53
CA PRO A 331 -7.05 -18.03 22.17
C PRO A 331 -6.46 -17.00 21.21
N GLY A 332 -6.00 -17.47 20.05
CA GLY A 332 -5.46 -16.61 18.98
C GLY A 332 -4.07 -16.03 19.24
N VAL A 333 -3.38 -16.45 20.30
CA VAL A 333 -2.06 -15.94 20.68
C VAL A 333 -1.06 -17.09 20.86
N ARG A 334 0.10 -16.97 20.22
CA ARG A 334 1.25 -17.83 20.47
C ARG A 334 2.05 -17.27 21.65
N GLN A 335 2.20 -18.06 22.70
CA GLN A 335 3.04 -17.70 23.84
C GLN A 335 4.49 -18.10 23.56
N VAL A 336 5.40 -17.17 23.80
CA VAL A 336 6.84 -17.37 23.62
C VAL A 336 7.51 -17.09 24.95
N VAL A 337 8.06 -18.16 25.54
CA VAL A 337 8.89 -18.07 26.74
C VAL A 337 10.33 -17.83 26.32
N TYR A 338 10.97 -16.82 26.89
CA TYR A 338 12.35 -16.47 26.55
C TYR A 338 13.18 -16.16 27.80
N ASP A 339 14.50 -16.31 27.64
CA ASP A 339 15.52 -15.97 28.63
C ASP A 339 16.24 -14.67 28.22
N ASP A 340 16.77 -14.62 26.99
CA ASP A 340 17.34 -13.41 26.39
C ASP A 340 16.41 -12.87 25.28
N LEU A 341 16.31 -11.55 25.17
CA LEU A 341 15.59 -10.91 24.07
C LEU A 341 16.20 -11.23 22.71
N MET A 342 17.51 -11.49 22.66
CA MET A 342 18.19 -11.79 21.40
C MET A 342 17.81 -13.17 20.83
N ASP A 343 17.42 -14.11 21.69
CA ASP A 343 17.02 -15.46 21.30
C ASP A 343 15.61 -15.51 20.70
N ILE A 344 14.81 -14.44 20.88
CA ILE A 344 13.40 -14.40 20.45
C ILE A 344 13.26 -14.68 18.95
N ARG A 345 14.20 -14.24 18.11
CA ARG A 345 14.15 -14.51 16.67
C ARG A 345 14.22 -16.01 16.38
N GLU A 346 15.15 -16.71 17.03
CA GLU A 346 15.33 -18.15 16.86
C GLU A 346 14.14 -18.94 17.44
N LEU A 347 13.54 -18.45 18.53
CA LEU A 347 12.34 -19.04 19.12
C LEU A 347 11.09 -18.88 18.23
N LEU A 348 11.00 -17.76 17.50
CA LEU A 348 9.89 -17.49 16.59
C LEU A 348 10.02 -18.26 15.28
N ASP A 349 11.24 -18.32 14.74
CA ASP A 349 11.59 -18.98 13.49
C ASP A 349 12.59 -20.13 13.74
N PRO A 350 12.19 -21.22 14.44
CA PRO A 350 13.09 -22.34 14.67
C PRO A 350 13.51 -22.92 13.33
N ILE A 351 14.79 -22.73 12.98
CA ILE A 351 15.39 -23.32 11.77
C ILE A 351 15.25 -24.84 11.93
N PRO A 352 14.57 -25.56 11.02
CA PRO A 352 14.67 -27.00 11.00
C PRO A 352 16.13 -27.34 10.65
N ILE A 353 16.91 -27.74 11.66
CA ILE A 353 18.34 -28.09 11.52
C ILE A 353 18.57 -29.30 10.59
N GLN A 354 17.53 -29.85 9.94
CA GLN A 354 17.67 -30.95 8.98
C GLN A 354 17.89 -30.56 7.51
N ASP A 355 17.77 -29.28 7.11
CA ASP A 355 17.87 -28.91 5.68
C ASP A 355 19.07 -28.02 5.28
N LEU A 356 20.04 -27.82 6.16
CA LEU A 356 21.29 -27.08 5.85
C LEU A 356 22.25 -27.81 4.88
N THR A 357 21.83 -28.92 4.25
CA THR A 357 22.61 -29.62 3.22
C THR A 357 21.85 -29.93 1.93
N ARG A 358 20.66 -29.37 1.71
CA ARG A 358 20.04 -29.45 0.39
C ARG A 358 20.41 -28.20 -0.39
N SER A 359 21.38 -28.31 -1.31
CA SER A 359 21.63 -27.23 -2.27
C SER A 359 20.29 -26.85 -2.88
N GLU A 360 19.91 -25.58 -2.80
CA GLU A 360 18.65 -25.08 -3.32
C GLU A 360 18.43 -25.63 -4.74
N SER A 361 17.47 -26.54 -4.87
CA SER A 361 17.25 -27.20 -6.15
C SER A 361 16.74 -26.15 -7.14
N SER A 362 17.19 -26.22 -8.39
CA SER A 362 16.75 -25.36 -9.48
C SER A 362 15.21 -25.26 -9.58
N GLU A 363 14.48 -26.29 -9.12
CA GLU A 363 13.02 -26.32 -9.03
C GLU A 363 12.43 -25.34 -8.00
N GLN A 364 13.06 -25.15 -6.84
CA GLN A 364 12.58 -24.20 -5.81
C GLN A 364 12.78 -22.75 -6.24
N ILE A 365 13.91 -22.46 -6.88
CA ILE A 365 14.18 -21.15 -7.49
C ILE A 365 13.20 -20.90 -8.65
N ALA A 366 12.96 -21.91 -9.49
CA ALA A 366 11.97 -21.83 -10.56
C ALA A 366 10.55 -21.63 -10.02
N ALA A 367 10.18 -22.29 -8.91
CA ALA A 367 8.91 -22.12 -8.24
C ALA A 367 8.77 -20.72 -7.61
N ALA A 368 9.81 -20.21 -6.95
CA ALA A 368 9.83 -18.85 -6.41
C ALA A 368 9.70 -17.80 -7.52
N ILE A 369 10.42 -17.97 -8.65
CA ILE A 369 10.29 -17.11 -9.83
C ILE A 369 8.88 -17.21 -10.43
N LEU A 370 8.29 -18.41 -10.47
CA LEU A 370 6.93 -18.61 -10.97
C LEU A 370 5.90 -17.93 -10.07
N ILE A 371 5.99 -18.11 -8.75
CA ILE A 371 5.13 -17.46 -7.76
C ILE A 371 5.30 -15.95 -7.85
N GLN A 372 6.53 -15.44 -7.93
CA GLN A 372 6.82 -14.02 -8.04
C GLN A 372 6.29 -13.45 -9.37
N ARG A 373 6.39 -14.19 -10.48
CA ARG A 373 5.83 -13.82 -11.79
C ARG A 373 4.30 -13.82 -11.76
N VAL A 374 3.67 -14.83 -11.14
CA VAL A 374 2.21 -14.91 -10.96
C VAL A 374 1.74 -13.77 -10.06
N TYR A 375 2.39 -13.53 -8.94
CA TYR A 375 2.12 -12.43 -8.03
C TYR A 375 2.24 -11.08 -8.72
N ARG A 376 3.31 -10.85 -9.50
CA ARG A 376 3.49 -9.64 -10.33
C ARG A 376 2.40 -9.51 -11.38
N LYS A 377 1.96 -10.61 -12.01
CA LYS A 377 0.87 -10.63 -13.00
C LYS A 377 -0.50 -10.32 -12.36
N VAL A 378 -0.73 -10.83 -11.14
CA VAL A 378 -1.90 -10.53 -10.31
C VAL A 378 -1.87 -9.07 -9.84
N LEU A 379 -0.72 -8.55 -9.42
CA LEU A 379 -0.52 -7.14 -9.08
C LEU A 379 -0.72 -6.24 -10.30
N HIS A 380 -0.28 -6.66 -11.48
CA HIS A 380 -0.50 -5.94 -12.73
C HIS A 380 -1.98 -5.96 -13.14
N HIS A 381 -2.70 -7.06 -12.88
CA HIS A 381 -4.16 -7.14 -13.05
C HIS A 381 -4.90 -6.28 -12.02
N ARG A 382 -4.48 -6.28 -10.76
CA ARG A 382 -5.08 -5.46 -9.68
C ARG A 382 -4.82 -3.96 -9.88
N ARG A 383 -3.63 -3.58 -10.36
CA ARG A 383 -3.32 -2.19 -10.81
C ARG A 383 -4.09 -1.81 -12.07
N GLY A 384 -4.47 -2.79 -12.89
CA GLY A 384 -5.40 -2.60 -14.02
C GLY A 384 -6.84 -2.33 -13.61
N VAL A 385 -7.23 -2.61 -12.35
CA VAL A 385 -8.58 -2.33 -11.83
C VAL A 385 -8.62 -1.01 -11.03
N SER A 386 -7.49 -0.43 -10.62
CA SER A 386 -7.44 0.79 -9.80
C SER A 386 -6.89 2.05 -10.51
N ASN A 387 -6.63 1.98 -11.81
CA ASN A 387 -6.26 3.13 -12.65
C ASN A 387 -7.22 3.21 -13.85
N ILE A 388 -8.47 3.60 -13.60
CA ILE A 388 -9.36 3.98 -14.70
C ILE A 388 -8.98 5.41 -15.07
N GLY A 389 -8.07 5.51 -16.03
CA GLY A 389 -7.78 6.72 -16.77
C GLY A 389 -7.24 6.30 -18.13
N THR A 390 -7.80 6.87 -19.19
CA THR A 390 -7.41 6.63 -20.59
C THR A 390 -5.89 6.72 -20.77
N ALA A 391 -5.23 7.67 -20.12
CA ALA A 391 -3.77 7.84 -20.13
C ALA A 391 -2.97 6.60 -19.67
N SER A 392 -3.46 5.83 -18.70
CA SER A 392 -2.78 4.62 -18.23
C SER A 392 -2.99 3.43 -19.18
N LEU A 393 -4.15 3.40 -19.86
CA LEU A 393 -4.46 2.42 -20.89
C LEU A 393 -3.62 2.69 -22.15
N HIS A 394 -3.50 3.96 -22.54
CA HIS A 394 -2.63 4.44 -23.61
C HIS A 394 -1.18 4.01 -23.39
N ALA A 395 -0.61 4.34 -22.22
CA ALA A 395 0.77 3.99 -21.90
C ALA A 395 1.01 2.46 -21.93
N ARG A 396 0.02 1.68 -21.51
CA ARG A 396 0.10 0.21 -21.54
C ARG A 396 0.05 -0.34 -22.97
N MET A 397 -0.85 0.16 -23.81
CA MET A 397 -0.98 -0.29 -25.20
C MET A 397 0.24 0.13 -26.03
N HIS A 398 0.70 1.37 -25.86
CA HIS A 398 1.92 1.85 -26.50
C HIS A 398 3.14 1.03 -26.09
N ALA A 399 3.33 0.76 -24.78
CA ALA A 399 4.43 -0.08 -24.30
C ALA A 399 4.34 -1.52 -24.83
N SER A 400 3.13 -2.07 -24.98
CA SER A 400 2.92 -3.39 -25.58
C SER A 400 3.34 -3.41 -27.05
N CYS A 401 3.00 -2.38 -27.83
CA CYS A 401 3.49 -2.25 -29.21
C CYS A 401 5.02 -2.09 -29.26
N THR A 402 5.59 -1.19 -28.45
CA THR A 402 7.05 -0.94 -28.42
C THR A 402 7.85 -2.21 -28.13
N LYS A 403 7.34 -3.07 -27.24
CA LYS A 403 8.01 -4.32 -26.87
C LYS A 403 8.07 -5.33 -28.02
N GLU A 404 7.04 -5.39 -28.86
CA GLU A 404 6.95 -6.36 -29.96
C GLU A 404 7.58 -5.84 -31.27
N VAL A 405 8.21 -4.65 -31.25
CA VAL A 405 8.92 -4.09 -32.42
C VAL A 405 10.03 -5.01 -32.92
N SER A 406 10.76 -5.68 -32.01
CA SER A 406 11.81 -6.61 -32.42
C SER A 406 11.29 -7.87 -33.13
N GLN A 407 9.98 -8.13 -33.07
CA GLN A 407 9.34 -9.24 -33.79
C GLN A 407 8.87 -8.84 -35.20
N LEU A 408 8.88 -7.54 -35.53
CA LEU A 408 8.49 -7.01 -36.84
C LEU A 408 9.60 -7.11 -37.90
N GLY A 409 10.62 -7.95 -37.72
CA GLY A 409 11.69 -8.18 -38.72
C GLY A 409 12.60 -6.98 -39.02
N ASP A 410 13.51 -7.15 -39.98
CA ASP A 410 14.64 -6.23 -40.22
C ASP A 410 14.30 -4.96 -41.02
N ASN A 411 13.07 -4.78 -41.53
CA ASN A 411 12.69 -3.54 -42.23
C ASN A 411 11.17 -3.26 -42.29
N PRO A 412 10.53 -2.89 -41.16
CA PRO A 412 9.08 -2.64 -41.11
C PRO A 412 8.64 -1.29 -41.73
N GLY A 413 9.58 -0.48 -42.24
CA GLY A 413 9.31 0.71 -43.06
C GLY A 413 8.18 1.62 -42.55
N LEU A 414 7.24 1.96 -43.45
CA LEU A 414 6.07 2.79 -43.13
C LEU A 414 5.07 2.09 -42.19
N TYR A 415 5.03 0.75 -42.20
CA TYR A 415 4.16 -0.02 -41.32
C TYR A 415 4.51 0.16 -39.84
N LEU A 416 5.80 0.35 -39.51
CA LEU A 416 6.23 0.65 -38.15
C LEU A 416 5.58 1.92 -37.58
N ARG A 417 5.35 2.93 -38.43
CA ARG A 417 4.67 4.18 -38.03
C ARG A 417 3.21 3.92 -37.69
N LEU A 418 2.53 3.05 -38.46
CA LEU A 418 1.16 2.62 -38.18
C LEU A 418 1.10 1.81 -36.87
N PHE A 419 2.07 0.91 -36.67
CA PHE A 419 2.14 0.00 -35.54
C PHE A 419 2.45 0.69 -34.20
N LEU A 420 3.25 1.77 -34.21
CA LEU A 420 3.63 2.51 -32.99
C LEU A 420 2.80 3.77 -32.74
N GLY A 421 2.16 4.36 -33.76
CA GLY A 421 1.36 5.57 -33.59
C GLY A 421 -0.15 5.26 -33.53
N PRO A 422 -0.83 5.11 -34.68
CA PRO A 422 -2.28 4.88 -34.73
C PRO A 422 -2.79 3.57 -34.11
N LEU A 423 -2.07 2.45 -34.23
CA LEU A 423 -2.53 1.14 -33.74
C LEU A 423 -2.77 1.09 -32.21
N PRO A 424 -1.90 1.65 -31.35
CA PRO A 424 -2.19 1.77 -29.92
C PRO A 424 -3.55 2.42 -29.61
N HIS A 425 -3.99 3.40 -30.39
CA HIS A 425 -5.30 4.04 -30.20
C HIS A 425 -6.46 3.09 -30.52
N VAL A 426 -6.33 2.27 -31.57
CA VAL A 426 -7.30 1.20 -31.89
C VAL A 426 -7.42 0.20 -30.74
N LEU A 427 -6.28 -0.20 -30.16
CA LEU A 427 -6.23 -1.14 -29.05
C LEU A 427 -6.82 -0.57 -27.75
N VAL A 428 -6.67 0.74 -27.53
CA VAL A 428 -7.36 1.46 -26.44
C VAL A 428 -8.87 1.38 -26.65
N CYS A 429 -9.38 1.70 -27.85
CA CYS A 429 -10.81 1.61 -28.17
C CYS A 429 -11.36 0.20 -27.88
N LEU A 430 -10.70 -0.84 -28.39
CA LEU A 430 -11.12 -2.23 -28.20
C LEU A 430 -11.12 -2.67 -26.73
N GLU A 431 -10.12 -2.28 -25.95
CA GLU A 431 -10.04 -2.62 -24.53
C GLU A 431 -11.10 -1.87 -23.71
N THR A 432 -11.39 -0.61 -24.04
CA THR A 432 -12.50 0.15 -23.44
C THR A 432 -13.84 -0.52 -23.73
N VAL A 433 -14.11 -0.85 -24.99
CA VAL A 433 -15.36 -1.56 -25.38
C VAL A 433 -15.49 -2.89 -24.63
N ARG A 434 -14.39 -3.64 -24.47
CA ARG A 434 -14.39 -4.90 -23.71
C ARG A 434 -14.70 -4.68 -22.23
N ILE A 435 -14.15 -3.64 -21.61
CA ILE A 435 -14.42 -3.30 -20.21
C ILE A 435 -15.88 -2.87 -20.04
N ASP A 436 -16.39 -2.01 -20.92
CA ASP A 436 -17.72 -1.44 -20.82
C ASP A 436 -18.80 -2.49 -21.10
N THR A 437 -18.62 -3.34 -22.11
CA THR A 437 -19.54 -4.47 -22.36
C THR A 437 -19.63 -5.43 -21.17
N LEU A 438 -18.54 -5.68 -20.44
CA LEU A 438 -18.55 -6.50 -19.23
C LEU A 438 -19.27 -5.82 -18.06
N SER A 439 -19.07 -4.51 -17.91
CA SER A 439 -19.74 -3.69 -16.90
C SER A 439 -21.25 -3.64 -17.14
N GLU A 440 -21.66 -3.31 -18.36
CA GLU A 440 -23.06 -3.22 -18.75
C GLU A 440 -23.74 -4.59 -18.72
N ARG A 441 -23.05 -5.68 -19.11
CA ARG A 441 -23.59 -7.04 -18.91
C ARG A 441 -23.91 -7.32 -17.45
N LYS A 442 -23.05 -6.88 -16.51
CA LYS A 442 -23.27 -7.06 -15.07
C LYS A 442 -24.45 -6.21 -14.59
N ARG A 443 -24.61 -4.99 -15.11
CA ARG A 443 -25.73 -4.09 -14.82
C ARG A 443 -27.06 -4.66 -15.34
N THR A 444 -27.10 -5.07 -16.60
CA THR A 444 -28.28 -5.67 -17.25
C THR A 444 -28.70 -6.97 -16.55
N LYS A 445 -27.76 -7.86 -16.19
CA LYS A 445 -28.08 -9.07 -15.40
C LYS A 445 -28.64 -8.77 -14.01
N LYS A 446 -28.24 -7.66 -13.38
CA LYS A 446 -28.82 -7.23 -12.09
C LYS A 446 -30.24 -6.70 -12.26
N ARG A 447 -30.52 -5.99 -13.37
CA ARG A 447 -31.85 -5.48 -13.71
C ARG A 447 -32.81 -6.61 -14.07
N LEU A 448 -32.34 -7.62 -14.82
CA LEU A 448 -33.11 -8.80 -15.18
C LEU A 448 -33.64 -9.58 -13.95
N LYS A 449 -32.92 -9.54 -12.82
CA LYS A 449 -33.35 -10.17 -11.56
C LYS A 449 -34.47 -9.42 -10.83
N LYS A 450 -34.79 -8.20 -11.24
CA LYS A 450 -35.67 -7.27 -10.53
C LYS A 450 -36.78 -6.68 -11.42
N CYS A 451 -36.82 -7.02 -12.70
CA CYS A 451 -37.72 -6.39 -13.66
C CYS A 451 -39.10 -7.05 -13.73
N SER A 452 -40.06 -6.31 -14.28
CA SER A 452 -41.42 -6.79 -14.55
C SER A 452 -41.44 -7.70 -15.78
N PRO A 453 -42.46 -8.58 -15.95
CA PRO A 453 -42.56 -9.50 -17.10
C PRO A 453 -42.46 -8.83 -18.48
N ASN A 454 -42.92 -7.59 -18.62
CA ASN A 454 -42.95 -6.85 -19.89
C ASN A 454 -41.56 -6.27 -20.29
N GLU A 455 -40.56 -6.32 -19.42
CA GLU A 455 -39.22 -5.77 -19.67
C GLU A 455 -38.17 -6.87 -19.90
N ILE A 456 -38.54 -8.14 -19.70
CA ILE A 456 -37.63 -9.29 -19.78
C ILE A 456 -37.09 -9.45 -21.21
N ASP A 457 -37.97 -9.48 -22.20
CA ASP A 457 -37.59 -9.68 -23.61
C ASP A 457 -36.64 -8.57 -24.11
N ALA A 458 -36.92 -7.30 -23.75
CA ALA A 458 -36.06 -6.18 -24.11
C ALA A 458 -34.67 -6.23 -23.42
N LEU A 459 -34.60 -6.73 -22.19
CA LEU A 459 -33.34 -6.89 -21.47
C LEU A 459 -32.52 -8.09 -21.97
N ASP A 460 -33.18 -9.16 -22.41
CA ASP A 460 -32.53 -10.32 -23.03
C ASP A 460 -31.99 -9.98 -24.43
N ASP A 461 -32.72 -9.20 -25.22
CA ASP A 461 -32.24 -8.64 -26.49
C ASP A 461 -31.01 -7.74 -26.28
N LEU A 462 -31.05 -6.87 -25.27
CA LEU A 462 -29.92 -6.02 -24.91
C LEU A 462 -28.71 -6.86 -24.48
N LEU A 463 -28.92 -7.91 -23.69
CA LEU A 463 -27.86 -8.81 -23.25
C LEU A 463 -27.24 -9.59 -24.42
N THR A 464 -28.05 -9.96 -25.41
CA THR A 464 -27.60 -10.57 -26.66
C THR A 464 -26.72 -9.60 -27.47
N LYS A 465 -27.16 -8.35 -27.63
CA LYS A 465 -26.38 -7.28 -28.30
C LYS A 465 -25.05 -7.01 -27.58
N ILE A 466 -25.06 -6.90 -26.25
CA ILE A 466 -23.84 -6.71 -25.43
C ILE A 466 -22.86 -7.88 -25.59
N ASN A 467 -23.37 -9.13 -25.57
CA ASN A 467 -22.52 -10.30 -25.76
C ASN A 467 -21.93 -10.38 -27.17
N LYS A 468 -22.69 -9.98 -28.20
CA LYS A 468 -22.22 -9.89 -29.59
C LYS A 468 -21.09 -8.86 -29.72
N ALA A 469 -21.28 -7.66 -29.16
CA ALA A 469 -20.27 -6.61 -29.16
C ALA A 469 -18.97 -7.04 -28.42
N ASN A 470 -19.09 -7.68 -27.25
CA ASN A 470 -17.93 -8.19 -26.51
C ASN A 470 -17.16 -9.27 -27.30
N ARG A 471 -17.87 -10.18 -27.98
CA ARG A 471 -17.22 -11.20 -28.83
C ARG A 471 -16.48 -10.56 -30.01
N ALA A 472 -17.09 -9.58 -30.67
CA ALA A 472 -16.46 -8.82 -31.74
C ALA A 472 -15.20 -8.09 -31.26
N ALA A 473 -15.27 -7.40 -30.11
CA ALA A 473 -14.13 -6.71 -29.51
C ALA A 473 -12.97 -7.67 -29.20
N VAL A 474 -13.26 -8.83 -28.59
CA VAL A 474 -12.25 -9.85 -28.29
C VAL A 474 -11.62 -10.44 -29.56
N ASN A 475 -12.42 -10.69 -30.59
CA ASN A 475 -11.93 -11.22 -31.86
C ASN A 475 -11.02 -10.22 -32.59
N LEU A 476 -11.43 -8.94 -32.66
CA LEU A 476 -10.62 -7.87 -33.25
C LEU A 476 -9.34 -7.63 -32.45
N GLN A 477 -9.41 -7.65 -31.11
CA GLN A 477 -8.23 -7.48 -30.25
C GLN A 477 -7.25 -8.65 -30.38
N LYS A 478 -7.73 -9.86 -30.66
CA LYS A 478 -6.87 -11.01 -30.94
C LYS A 478 -6.15 -10.87 -32.29
N GLN A 479 -6.81 -10.30 -33.29
CA GLN A 479 -6.25 -10.11 -34.63
C GLN A 479 -5.27 -8.92 -34.70
N LEU A 480 -5.63 -7.80 -34.08
CA LEU A 480 -4.87 -6.54 -34.08
C LEU A 480 -3.89 -6.41 -32.90
N GLY A 481 -3.85 -7.40 -32.01
CA GLY A 481 -2.99 -7.37 -30.82
C GLY A 481 -1.51 -7.32 -31.21
N PRO A 482 -0.63 -6.63 -30.45
CA PRO A 482 0.76 -6.40 -30.86
C PRO A 482 1.58 -7.68 -31.08
N SER A 483 1.21 -8.77 -30.44
CA SER A 483 1.84 -10.10 -30.58
C SER A 483 1.12 -10.99 -31.61
N SER A 484 0.24 -10.43 -32.44
CA SER A 484 -0.46 -11.15 -33.49
C SER A 484 0.46 -11.33 -34.69
N VAL A 485 0.53 -12.57 -35.19
CA VAL A 485 1.24 -12.91 -36.44
C VAL A 485 0.69 -12.15 -37.66
N PHE A 486 -0.47 -11.49 -37.53
CA PHE A 486 -1.00 -10.57 -38.53
C PHE A 486 0.02 -9.49 -38.93
N HIS A 487 0.78 -8.96 -37.95
CA HIS A 487 1.67 -7.83 -38.17
C HIS A 487 2.97 -8.21 -38.91
N GLU A 488 3.30 -9.50 -39.00
CA GLU A 488 4.46 -10.01 -39.77
C GLU A 488 4.28 -9.83 -41.28
N ARG A 489 3.04 -9.68 -41.74
CA ARG A 489 2.70 -9.58 -43.17
C ARG A 489 2.73 -8.16 -43.71
N TYR A 490 2.83 -7.15 -42.84
CA TYR A 490 2.79 -5.72 -43.16
C TYR A 490 1.63 -5.30 -44.08
N ASP A 491 0.49 -6.00 -44.01
CA ASP A 491 -0.66 -5.77 -44.90
C ASP A 491 -1.47 -4.56 -44.41
N ASP A 492 -1.22 -3.41 -45.02
CA ASP A 492 -1.85 -2.14 -44.71
C ASP A 492 -3.34 -2.10 -45.14
N LYS A 493 -3.69 -2.73 -46.25
CA LYS A 493 -5.07 -2.84 -46.75
C LYS A 493 -5.94 -3.66 -45.81
N GLN A 494 -5.42 -4.80 -45.34
CA GLN A 494 -6.14 -5.62 -44.38
C GLN A 494 -6.21 -4.94 -43.00
N LEU A 495 -5.18 -4.18 -42.60
CA LEU A 495 -5.21 -3.38 -41.38
C LEU A 495 -6.28 -2.28 -41.45
N ARG A 496 -6.43 -1.59 -42.58
CA ARG A 496 -7.51 -0.62 -42.82
C ARG A 496 -8.88 -1.24 -42.60
N LYS A 497 -9.14 -2.38 -43.25
CA LYS A 497 -10.40 -3.10 -43.13
C LYS A 497 -10.72 -3.47 -41.68
N LEU A 498 -9.74 -3.97 -40.93
CA LEU A 498 -9.92 -4.32 -39.52
C LEU A 498 -10.19 -3.09 -38.64
N VAL A 499 -9.62 -1.93 -38.96
CA VAL A 499 -9.88 -0.67 -38.23
C VAL A 499 -11.25 -0.09 -38.58
N GLU A 500 -11.72 -0.23 -39.81
CA GLU A 500 -13.10 0.08 -40.19
C GLU A 500 -14.10 -0.81 -39.42
N GLU A 501 -13.81 -2.10 -39.28
CA GLU A 501 -14.63 -3.02 -38.45
C GLU A 501 -14.64 -2.60 -36.96
N VAL A 502 -13.56 -2.01 -36.45
CA VAL A 502 -13.52 -1.43 -35.09
C VAL A 502 -14.41 -0.18 -35.01
N ASN A 503 -14.39 0.68 -36.01
CA ASN A 503 -15.26 1.86 -36.07
C ASN A 503 -16.74 1.45 -36.09
N ASP A 504 -17.12 0.50 -36.94
CA ASP A 504 -18.48 -0.03 -37.02
C ASP A 504 -18.92 -0.67 -35.69
N LEU A 505 -18.02 -1.37 -35.01
CA LEU A 505 -18.28 -1.93 -33.69
C LEU A 505 -18.56 -0.84 -32.66
N VAL A 506 -17.74 0.22 -32.61
CA VAL A 506 -17.92 1.32 -31.66
C VAL A 506 -19.22 2.09 -31.94
N SER A 507 -19.53 2.35 -33.21
CA SER A 507 -20.76 3.05 -33.60
C SER A 507 -22.04 2.23 -33.39
N SER A 508 -21.96 0.90 -33.33
CA SER A 508 -23.12 0.00 -33.15
C SER A 508 -23.38 -0.42 -31.71
N LEU A 509 -22.65 0.15 -30.73
CA LEU A 509 -22.83 -0.18 -29.32
C LEU A 509 -24.22 0.27 -28.83
N PRO A 510 -24.93 -0.57 -28.05
CA PRO A 510 -26.25 -0.23 -27.52
C PRO A 510 -26.18 0.62 -26.24
N PHE A 511 -25.02 1.21 -25.92
CA PHE A 511 -24.76 1.99 -24.72
C PHE A 511 -23.60 2.97 -24.95
N ASP A 512 -23.56 4.03 -24.14
CA ASP A 512 -22.46 5.00 -24.15
C ASP A 512 -21.22 4.44 -23.44
N THR A 513 -20.04 4.65 -24.02
CA THR A 513 -18.76 4.19 -23.46
C THR A 513 -18.33 5.04 -22.26
N SER A 514 -17.59 4.44 -21.33
CA SER A 514 -17.12 5.09 -20.10
C SER A 514 -16.04 6.15 -20.31
N SER A 515 -15.43 6.18 -21.50
CA SER A 515 -14.51 7.22 -21.96
C SER A 515 -14.91 7.74 -23.33
N ASP A 516 -14.60 9.02 -23.61
CA ASP A 516 -14.72 9.57 -24.96
C ASP A 516 -13.70 8.90 -25.90
N LEU A 517 -14.19 7.95 -26.69
CA LEU A 517 -13.41 7.23 -27.70
C LEU A 517 -13.25 8.04 -28.99
N SER A 518 -13.94 9.18 -29.14
CA SER A 518 -13.94 9.97 -30.37
C SER A 518 -12.54 10.40 -30.78
N ASN A 519 -11.72 10.84 -29.82
CA ASN A 519 -10.34 11.27 -30.09
C ASN A 519 -9.44 10.10 -30.52
N ASP A 520 -9.49 8.97 -29.81
CA ASP A 520 -8.69 7.78 -30.13
C ASP A 520 -9.09 7.16 -31.47
N LEU A 521 -10.40 7.06 -31.72
CA LEU A 521 -10.94 6.55 -32.97
C LEU A 521 -10.65 7.50 -34.14
N HIS A 522 -10.74 8.82 -33.93
CA HIS A 522 -10.35 9.80 -34.94
C HIS A 522 -8.87 9.72 -35.30
N LEU A 523 -7.98 9.61 -34.31
CA LEU A 523 -6.54 9.47 -34.54
C LEU A 523 -6.20 8.15 -35.26
N ALA A 524 -6.86 7.06 -34.88
CA ALA A 524 -6.73 5.77 -35.55
C ALA A 524 -7.21 5.81 -37.01
N MET A 525 -8.43 6.33 -37.25
CA MET A 525 -9.02 6.44 -38.59
C MET A 525 -8.20 7.37 -39.48
N LYS A 526 -7.76 8.51 -38.96
CA LYS A 526 -6.92 9.46 -39.70
C LYS A 526 -5.54 8.89 -40.03
N GLY A 527 -4.96 8.10 -39.12
CA GLY A 527 -3.61 7.56 -39.28
C GLY A 527 -3.54 6.25 -40.09
N ILE A 528 -4.61 5.46 -40.10
CA ILE A 528 -4.64 4.16 -40.79
C ILE A 528 -5.52 4.19 -42.03
N VAL A 529 -6.71 4.80 -41.96
CA VAL A 529 -7.77 4.68 -42.98
C VAL A 529 -7.77 5.85 -43.97
N ALA A 530 -7.40 7.06 -43.56
CA ALA A 530 -7.26 8.18 -44.51
C ALA A 530 -6.09 7.92 -45.49
N GLU A 531 -6.25 8.32 -46.75
CA GLU A 531 -5.17 8.25 -47.75
C GLU A 531 -4.06 9.25 -47.39
N HIS A 532 -2.81 8.81 -47.45
CA HIS A 532 -1.66 9.69 -47.43
C HIS A 532 -1.11 9.78 -48.86
N PRO A 533 -0.93 10.98 -49.44
CA PRO A 533 -0.30 11.11 -50.75
C PRO A 533 1.10 10.48 -50.69
N GLN A 534 1.40 9.69 -51.73
CA GLN A 534 2.67 8.96 -51.88
C GLN A 534 3.89 9.87 -51.84
#